data_AF-A0A9D2B5W7-F1
#
_entry.id   AF-A0A9D2B5W7-F1
#
_cell.length_a   1.000
_cell.length_b   1.000
_cell.length_c   1.000
_cell.angle_alpha   90.00
_cell.angle_beta   90.00
_cell.angle_gamma   90.00
#
_symmetry.space_group_name_H-M   'P 1'
#
loop_
_entity.id
_entity.type
_entity.pdbx_description
1 polymer ?
#
loop_
_entity_poly.entity_id
_entity_poly.type
_entity_poly.pdbx_seq_one_letter_code
_entity_poly.pdbx_strand_id
1 'polypeptide(L)'
;CYLTECNFRHIPKATYPGQQLSSEPWYSVGPNDIFPEEFGPFMLANPQLREIFYQLHPELFDADYWKGLQQAIIDGRVIDVYPYRNKQRFDAGEGSSLIH
;
A
#
# COMPACT_ATOMS: atom_id res chain seq x y z
N CYS A 1 -7.28 -10.35 9.95
CA CYS A 1 -5.95 -10.28 10.60
C CYS A 1 -5.62 -8.81 10.86
N TYR A 2 -4.73 -8.56 11.81
CA TYR A 2 -4.13 -7.23 11.98
C TYR A 2 -3.11 -6.98 10.87
N LEU A 3 -2.84 -5.70 10.57
CA LEU A 3 -1.87 -5.34 9.55
C LEU A 3 -0.48 -5.93 9.85
N THR A 4 -0.10 -6.03 11.13
CA THR A 4 1.16 -6.62 11.59
C THR A 4 1.27 -8.14 11.39
N GLU A 5 0.17 -8.82 11.08
CA GLU A 5 0.14 -10.26 10.80
C GLU A 5 0.19 -10.57 9.30
N CYS A 6 0.04 -9.55 8.45
CA CYS A 6 0.11 -9.66 7.01
C CYS A 6 1.57 -9.78 6.53
N ASN A 7 1.79 -10.53 5.46
CA ASN A 7 3.09 -10.61 4.81
C ASN A 7 3.03 -9.90 3.44
N PHE A 8 3.36 -8.61 3.41
CA PHE A 8 3.38 -7.84 2.17
C PHE A 8 4.61 -8.18 1.34
N ARG A 9 4.38 -8.62 0.10
CA ARG A 9 5.44 -9.09 -0.80
C ARG A 9 5.28 -8.45 -2.16
N HIS A 10 6.41 -8.23 -2.82
CA HIS A 10 6.42 -7.92 -4.25
C HIS A 10 6.20 -9.19 -5.06
N ILE A 11 5.46 -9.08 -6.17
CA ILE A 11 5.37 -10.18 -7.14
C ILE A 11 6.76 -10.41 -7.75
N PRO A 12 7.30 -11.64 -7.69
CA PRO A 12 8.60 -11.93 -8.29
C PRO A 12 8.59 -11.64 -9.79
N LYS A 13 9.65 -11.04 -10.32
CA LYS A 13 9.81 -10.88 -11.77
C LYS A 13 9.88 -12.27 -12.42
N ALA A 14 9.12 -12.47 -13.50
CA ALA A 14 9.19 -13.69 -14.30
C ALA A 14 10.61 -13.87 -14.85
N THR A 15 11.15 -15.09 -14.72
CA THR A 15 12.50 -15.42 -15.21
C THR A 15 12.51 -15.84 -16.67
N TYR A 16 11.37 -16.28 -17.21
CA TYR A 16 11.18 -16.61 -18.62
C TYR A 16 9.71 -16.39 -19.03
N PRO A 17 9.42 -16.19 -20.33
CA PRO A 17 8.07 -15.80 -20.79
C PRO A 17 6.95 -16.75 -20.40
N GLY A 18 7.24 -18.06 -20.32
CA GLY A 18 6.26 -19.09 -19.97
C GLY A 18 5.67 -18.93 -18.57
N GLN A 19 6.37 -18.32 -17.61
CA GLN A 19 5.84 -18.08 -16.27
C GLN A 19 4.71 -17.05 -16.28
N GLN A 20 4.83 -16.02 -17.11
CA GLN A 20 3.88 -14.92 -17.16
C GLN A 20 2.54 -15.32 -17.82
N LEU A 21 2.56 -16.39 -18.60
CA LEU A 21 1.39 -16.96 -19.27
C LEU A 21 0.74 -18.12 -18.47
N SER A 22 1.35 -18.52 -17.35
CA SER A 22 0.83 -19.58 -16.51
C SER A 22 -0.48 -19.15 -15.85
N SER A 23 -1.46 -20.07 -15.82
CA SER A 23 -2.72 -19.85 -15.10
C SER A 23 -2.57 -19.96 -13.58
N GLU A 24 -1.50 -20.60 -13.09
CA GLU A 24 -1.15 -20.66 -11.68
C GLU A 24 0.14 -19.87 -11.39
N PRO A 25 0.28 -19.24 -10.22
CA PRO A 25 1.52 -18.58 -9.83
C PRO A 25 2.70 -19.56 -9.81
N TRP A 26 3.84 -19.18 -10.40
CA TRP A 26 5.09 -19.98 -10.34
C TRP A 26 5.86 -19.78 -9.03
N TYR A 27 5.35 -18.95 -8.13
CA TYR A 27 5.90 -18.65 -6.82
C TYR A 27 4.95 -19.12 -5.73
N SER A 28 5.50 -19.49 -4.58
CA SER A 28 4.71 -19.91 -3.43
C SER A 28 3.93 -18.74 -2.85
N VAL A 29 2.64 -18.97 -2.58
CA VAL A 29 1.74 -18.04 -1.91
C VAL A 29 1.28 -18.66 -0.59
N GLY A 30 1.63 -18.01 0.52
CA GLY A 30 1.15 -18.36 1.85
C GLY A 30 -0.23 -17.76 2.17
N PRO A 31 -0.92 -18.22 3.22
CA PRO A 31 -2.27 -17.78 3.57
C PRO A 31 -2.38 -16.30 3.96
N ASN A 32 -1.28 -15.67 4.38
CA ASN A 32 -1.22 -14.26 4.78
C ASN A 32 -0.40 -13.41 3.80
N ASP A 33 -0.01 -13.95 2.65
CA ASP A 33 0.74 -13.20 1.63
C ASP A 33 -0.21 -12.23 0.92
N ILE A 34 0.21 -10.97 0.84
CA ILE A 34 -0.54 -9.90 0.16
C ILE A 34 0.36 -9.27 -0.89
N PHE A 35 -0.17 -9.16 -2.12
CA PHE A 35 0.48 -8.55 -3.28
C PHE A 35 -0.32 -7.32 -3.72
N PRO A 36 0.02 -6.12 -3.23
CA PRO A 36 -0.73 -4.90 -3.54
C PRO A 36 -0.82 -4.57 -5.04
N GLU A 37 0.12 -5.05 -5.84
CA GLU A 37 0.13 -4.91 -7.29
C GLU A 37 -1.11 -5.51 -7.97
N GLU A 38 -1.73 -6.51 -7.34
CA GLU A 38 -2.95 -7.18 -7.85
C GLU A 38 -4.24 -6.41 -7.50
N PHE A 39 -4.17 -5.38 -6.65
CA PHE A 39 -5.39 -4.72 -6.16
C PHE A 39 -6.16 -3.98 -7.26
N GLY A 40 -5.49 -3.48 -8.30
CA GLY A 40 -6.09 -2.56 -9.27
C GLY A 40 -7.33 -3.13 -9.96
N PRO A 41 -7.24 -4.28 -10.65
CA PRO A 41 -8.38 -4.93 -11.28
C PRO A 41 -9.49 -5.32 -10.30
N PHE A 42 -9.14 -5.66 -9.07
CA PHE A 42 -10.09 -6.13 -8.06
C PHE A 42 -10.86 -4.99 -7.38
N MET A 43 -10.17 -3.92 -6.98
CA MET A 43 -10.78 -2.80 -6.25
C MET A 43 -11.58 -1.88 -7.17
N LEU A 44 -11.20 -1.77 -8.45
CA LEU A 44 -11.76 -0.77 -9.37
C LEU A 44 -12.11 -1.40 -10.72
N ALA A 45 -13.35 -1.90 -10.81
CA ALA A 45 -13.88 -2.47 -12.05
C ALA A 45 -14.03 -1.44 -13.19
N ASN A 46 -14.22 -0.15 -12.85
CA ASN A 46 -14.31 0.93 -13.82
C ASN A 46 -12.90 1.39 -14.25
N PRO A 47 -12.52 1.27 -15.54
CA PRO A 47 -11.18 1.61 -16.01
C PRO A 47 -10.78 3.08 -15.80
N GLN A 48 -11.72 4.02 -15.97
CA GLN A 48 -11.46 5.45 -15.80
C GLN A 48 -11.18 5.80 -14.33
N LEU A 49 -11.96 5.23 -13.40
CA LEU A 49 -11.70 5.42 -11.97
C LEU A 49 -10.38 4.78 -11.54
N ARG A 50 -10.05 3.61 -12.12
CA ARG A 50 -8.79 2.93 -11.87
C ARG A 50 -7.59 3.76 -12.28
N GLU A 51 -7.64 4.42 -13.43
CA GLU A 51 -6.57 5.30 -13.90
C GLU A 51 -6.35 6.49 -12.97
N ILE A 52 -7.43 7.16 -12.55
CA ILE A 52 -7.36 8.27 -11.59
C ILE A 52 -6.76 7.79 -10.26
N PHE A 53 -7.16 6.60 -9.80
CA PHE A 53 -6.67 6.06 -8.55
C PHE A 53 -5.17 5.70 -8.61
N TYR A 54 -4.69 5.17 -9.73
CA TYR A 54 -3.25 4.98 -9.94
C TYR A 54 -2.46 6.29 -9.93
N GLN A 55 -3.06 7.40 -10.40
CA GLN A 55 -2.41 8.71 -10.39
C GLN A 55 -2.39 9.34 -8.99
N LEU A 56 -3.45 9.18 -8.21
CA LEU A 56 -3.59 9.82 -6.90
C LEU A 56 -2.97 9.00 -5.76
N HIS A 57 -3.00 7.68 -5.87
CA HIS A 57 -2.59 6.75 -4.82
C HIS A 57 -1.72 5.59 -5.33
N PRO A 58 -0.62 5.87 -6.07
CA PRO A 58 0.27 4.82 -6.55
C PRO A 58 0.90 4.01 -5.41
N GLU A 59 1.10 4.62 -4.24
CA GLU A 59 1.69 3.99 -3.06
C GLU A 59 0.90 2.79 -2.55
N LEU A 60 -0.43 2.76 -2.77
CA LEU A 60 -1.27 1.67 -2.30
C LEU A 60 -1.04 0.36 -3.06
N PHE A 61 -0.40 0.42 -4.23
CA PHE A 61 -0.02 -0.73 -5.05
C PHE A 61 1.44 -1.16 -4.83
N ASP A 62 2.16 -0.53 -3.91
CA ASP A 62 3.54 -0.84 -3.58
C ASP A 62 3.61 -1.59 -2.24
N ALA A 63 4.17 -2.80 -2.24
CA ALA A 63 4.36 -3.58 -1.02
C ALA A 63 5.20 -2.86 0.04
N ASP A 64 6.13 -1.99 -0.34
CA ASP A 64 7.02 -1.31 0.60
C ASP A 64 6.32 -0.18 1.38
N TYR A 65 5.28 0.44 0.81
CA TYR A 65 4.42 1.37 1.54
C TYR A 65 3.79 0.68 2.77
N TRP A 66 3.23 -0.51 2.55
CA TRP A 66 2.57 -1.28 3.59
C TRP A 66 3.55 -1.81 4.64
N LYS A 67 4.75 -2.25 4.24
CA LYS A 67 5.81 -2.60 5.19
C LYS A 67 6.23 -1.41 6.04
N GLY A 68 6.34 -0.22 5.45
CA GLY A 68 6.61 1.02 6.18
C GLY A 68 5.52 1.31 7.21
N LEU A 69 4.26 1.10 6.85
CA LEU A 69 3.12 1.24 7.77
C LEU A 69 3.16 0.20 8.90
N GLN A 70 3.47 -1.06 8.59
CA GLN A 70 3.69 -2.09 9.61
C GLN A 70 4.79 -1.69 10.59
N GLN A 71 5.93 -1.21 10.08
CA GLN A 71 7.04 -0.78 10.92
C GLN A 71 6.64 0.41 11.81
N ALA A 72 5.92 1.38 11.27
CA ALA A 72 5.43 2.51 12.06
C ALA A 72 4.51 2.07 13.21
N ILE A 73 3.64 1.09 12.98
CA ILE A 73 2.76 0.52 14.03
C ILE A 73 3.59 -0.22 15.08
N ILE A 74 4.58 -1.02 14.66
CA ILE A 74 5.49 -1.75 15.56
C ILE A 74 6.32 -0.79 16.42
N ASP A 75 6.78 0.31 15.82
CA ASP A 75 7.51 1.38 16.49
C ASP A 75 6.61 2.20 17.45
N GLY A 76 5.31 1.89 17.53
CA GLY A 76 4.35 2.57 18.38
C GLY A 76 3.96 3.96 17.90
N ARG A 77 4.21 4.30 16.62
CA ARG A 77 3.80 5.59 16.07
C ARG A 77 2.29 5.66 15.99
N VAL A 78 1.71 6.68 16.61
CA VAL A 78 0.30 7.01 16.46
C VAL A 78 0.16 7.85 15.19
N ILE A 79 -0.52 7.30 14.19
CA ILE A 79 -0.79 8.02 12.95
C ILE A 79 -1.97 8.96 13.19
N ASP A 80 -1.74 10.26 13.00
CA ASP A 80 -2.80 11.26 13.12
C ASP A 80 -3.88 11.03 12.05
N VAL A 81 -5.12 10.96 12.51
CA VAL A 81 -6.31 10.92 11.64
C VAL A 81 -7.11 12.19 11.88
N TYR A 82 -7.21 13.04 10.86
CA TYR A 82 -7.94 14.30 10.94
C TYR A 82 -9.37 14.13 10.38
N PRO A 83 -10.43 14.50 11.13
CA PRO A 83 -11.82 14.35 10.69
C PRO A 83 -12.27 15.46 9.72
N TYR A 84 -11.34 16.15 9.06
CA TYR A 84 -11.59 17.25 8.14
C TYR A 84 -10.60 17.21 6.97
N ARG A 85 -10.90 17.94 5.89
CA ARG A 85 -10.03 17.96 4.70
C ARG A 85 -8.71 18.63 5.06
N ASN A 86 -7.57 18.08 4.62
CA ASN A 86 -6.24 18.63 4.89
C ASN A 86 -6.12 20.13 4.56
N LYS A 87 -6.82 20.64 3.55
CA LYS A 87 -6.85 22.07 3.19
C LYS A 87 -7.47 23.00 4.25
N GLN A 88 -8.17 22.45 5.23
CA GLN A 88 -8.76 23.17 6.37
C GLN A 88 -7.84 23.14 7.59
N ARG A 89 -6.72 22.41 7.50
CA ARG A 89 -5.69 22.42 8.54
C ARG A 89 -5.08 23.81 8.58
N PHE A 90 -4.98 24.38 9.78
CA PHE A 90 -4.18 25.57 9.98
C PHE A 90 -2.74 25.23 9.63
N ASP A 91 -2.12 25.98 8.72
CA ASP A 91 -0.67 25.88 8.50
C ASP A 91 -0.02 26.13 9.86
N ALA A 92 0.85 25.22 10.26
CA ALA A 92 1.71 25.43 11.42
C ALA A 92 2.70 26.54 11.05
N GLY A 93 2.25 27.79 11.16
CA GLY A 93 3.10 28.96 11.02
C GLY A 93 4.29 28.83 11.97
N GLU A 94 5.47 29.17 11.46
CA GLU A 94 6.77 29.23 12.14
C GLU A 94 6.68 29.22 13.68
N GLY A 95 6.92 28.05 14.30
CA GLY A 95 6.92 27.97 15.76
C GLY A 95 6.75 26.61 16.43
N SER A 96 6.55 25.51 15.70
CA SER A 96 6.44 24.18 16.35
C SER A 96 7.69 23.34 16.14
N SER A 97 8.80 23.79 16.72
CA SER A 97 9.80 22.87 17.25
C SER A 97 9.27 22.32 18.57
N LEU A 98 8.35 21.38 18.50
CA LEU A 98 8.01 20.53 19.63
C LEU A 98 8.18 19.07 19.20
N ILE A 99 9.37 18.60 19.54
CA ILE A 99 9.78 17.22 19.79
C ILE A 99 8.61 16.23 19.79
N HIS A 100 8.59 15.32 18.80
CA HIS A 100 8.32 13.90 19.03
C HIS A 100 8.87 13.03 17.90
#